data_AF-A0A1A8VSI7-F1
#
_entry.id   AF-A0A1A8VSI7-F1
#
_cell.length_a   1.000
_cell.length_b   1.000
_cell.length_c   1.000
_cell.angle_alpha   90.00
_cell.angle_beta   90.00
_cell.angle_gamma   90.00
#
_symmetry.space_group_name_H-M   'P 1'
#
loop_
_entity.id
_entity.type
_entity.pdbx_description
1 polymer ?
#
loop_
_entity_poly.entity_id
_entity_poly.type
_entity_poly.pdbx_seq_one_letter_code
_entity_poly.pdbx_strand_id
1 'polypeptide(L)'
;MTEEDFTILKKKLRYKFRSVGMLELDTLINSYINLNINKIDKDKAKLLYNLIDIDTNNLIKLFYFYSNKDNHNMEKLSHFLKNMNEKEIKDTFKLLIDILNNNERHTTSP
;
A
#
# COMPACT_ATOMS: atom_id res chain seq x y z
N MET A 1 -6.46 -17.77 -12.81
CA MET A 1 -7.28 -16.82 -12.04
C MET A 1 -8.25 -16.14 -12.97
N THR A 2 -9.54 -16.45 -12.81
CA THR A 2 -10.65 -15.93 -13.61
C THR A 2 -10.96 -14.46 -13.26
N GLU A 3 -11.82 -13.80 -14.03
CA GLU A 3 -12.31 -12.45 -13.72
C GLU A 3 -13.13 -12.41 -12.43
N GLU A 4 -13.87 -13.49 -12.16
CA GLU A 4 -14.64 -13.68 -10.94
C GLU A 4 -13.73 -13.80 -9.70
N ASP A 5 -12.66 -14.60 -9.80
CA ASP A 5 -11.63 -14.70 -8.75
C ASP A 5 -11.01 -13.33 -8.45
N PHE A 6 -10.78 -12.52 -9.48
CA PHE A 6 -10.16 -11.21 -9.31
C PHE A 6 -11.12 -10.20 -8.69
N THR A 7 -12.41 -10.26 -9.04
CA THR A 7 -13.45 -9.46 -8.39
C THR A 7 -13.56 -9.80 -6.90
N ILE A 8 -13.48 -11.09 -6.55
CA ILE A 8 -13.44 -11.53 -5.14
C ILE A 8 -12.18 -11.01 -4.45
N LEU A 9 -11.01 -11.03 -5.12
CA LEU A 9 -9.77 -10.48 -4.58
C LEU A 9 -9.89 -8.99 -4.23
N LYS A 10 -10.48 -8.18 -5.12
CA LYS A 10 -10.74 -6.75 -4.88
C LYS A 10 -11.66 -6.52 -3.67
N LYS A 11 -12.70 -7.35 -3.51
CA LYS A 11 -13.58 -7.30 -2.33
C LYS A 11 -12.81 -7.64 -1.04
N LYS A 12 -11.96 -8.66 -1.06
CA LYS A 12 -11.11 -9.05 0.08
C LYS A 12 -10.12 -7.93 0.44
N LEU A 13 -9.49 -7.28 -0.54
CA LEU A 13 -8.61 -6.14 -0.31
C LEU A 13 -9.34 -5.00 0.40
N ARG A 14 -10.50 -4.57 -0.13
CA ARG A 14 -11.33 -3.54 0.53
C ARG A 14 -11.70 -3.92 1.95
N TYR A 15 -12.06 -5.17 2.18
CA TYR A 15 -12.42 -5.64 3.52
C TYR A 15 -11.23 -5.58 4.48
N LYS A 16 -10.05 -6.06 4.06
CA LYS A 16 -8.85 -6.07 4.91
C LYS A 16 -8.35 -4.66 5.25
N PHE A 17 -8.41 -3.73 4.31
CA PHE A 17 -7.98 -2.35 4.55
C PHE A 17 -9.07 -1.45 5.16
N ARG A 18 -10.30 -1.95 5.32
CA ARG A 18 -11.40 -1.22 5.96
C ARG A 18 -10.99 -0.70 7.33
N SER A 19 -10.23 -1.49 8.08
CA SER A 19 -9.52 -1.01 9.26
C SER A 19 -8.30 -1.86 9.56
N VAL A 20 -7.14 -1.22 9.66
CA VAL A 20 -5.88 -1.76 10.17
C VAL A 20 -5.66 -1.39 11.65
N GLY A 21 -6.66 -0.78 12.30
CA GLY A 21 -6.61 -0.42 13.72
C GLY A 21 -5.91 0.91 14.02
N MET A 22 -5.63 1.72 13.00
CA MET A 22 -5.07 3.06 13.16
C MET A 22 -5.71 4.01 12.16
N LEU A 23 -6.43 5.02 12.67
CA LEU A 23 -7.26 5.92 11.85
C LEU A 23 -6.48 6.57 10.71
N GLU A 24 -5.25 7.02 10.98
CA GLU A 24 -4.40 7.67 9.97
C GLU A 24 -4.07 6.71 8.80
N LEU A 25 -3.69 5.47 9.11
CA LEU A 25 -3.45 4.45 8.08
C LEU A 25 -4.73 4.07 7.36
N ASP A 26 -5.83 3.94 8.10
CA ASP A 26 -7.15 3.65 7.53
C ASP A 26 -7.52 4.73 6.51
N THR A 27 -7.34 6.01 6.84
CA THR A 27 -7.57 7.12 5.92
C THR A 27 -6.65 7.06 4.70
N LEU A 28 -5.34 6.93 4.92
CA LEU A 28 -4.32 6.96 3.87
C LEU A 28 -4.55 5.85 2.83
N ILE A 29 -4.74 4.61 3.31
CA ILE A 29 -4.83 3.44 2.44
C ILE A 29 -6.23 3.33 1.82
N ASN A 30 -7.30 3.60 2.57
CA ASN A 30 -8.65 3.55 2.00
C ASN A 30 -8.88 4.63 0.94
N SER A 31 -8.31 5.82 1.13
CA SER A 31 -8.32 6.89 0.11
C SER A 31 -7.73 6.37 -1.21
N TYR A 32 -6.52 5.80 -1.15
CA TYR A 32 -5.86 5.22 -2.31
C TYR A 32 -6.68 4.08 -2.95
N ILE A 33 -7.17 3.14 -2.15
CA ILE A 33 -7.92 1.98 -2.66
C ILE A 33 -9.21 2.45 -3.32
N ASN A 34 -9.98 3.34 -2.70
CA ASN A 34 -11.25 3.80 -3.24
C ASN A 34 -11.09 4.49 -4.60
N LEU A 35 -10.02 5.29 -4.76
CA LEU A 35 -9.73 5.98 -6.01
C LEU A 35 -9.20 5.05 -7.12
N ASN A 36 -8.48 3.99 -6.75
CA ASN A 36 -7.74 3.16 -7.71
C ASN A 36 -8.30 1.74 -7.89
N ILE A 37 -9.32 1.31 -7.14
CA ILE A 37 -9.82 -0.08 -7.15
C ILE A 37 -10.16 -0.63 -8.53
N ASN A 38 -10.70 0.20 -9.42
CA ASN A 38 -11.04 -0.22 -10.79
C ASN A 38 -9.78 -0.40 -11.65
N LYS A 39 -8.70 0.31 -11.34
CA LYS A 39 -7.39 0.29 -12.02
C LYS A 39 -6.40 -0.69 -11.38
N ILE A 40 -6.69 -1.19 -10.17
CA ILE A 40 -5.88 -2.25 -9.54
C ILE A 40 -5.97 -3.49 -10.43
N ASP A 41 -4.80 -3.91 -10.92
CA ASP A 41 -4.57 -5.16 -11.61
C ASP A 41 -4.05 -6.23 -10.64
N LYS A 42 -3.72 -7.41 -11.17
CA LYS A 42 -3.32 -8.57 -10.38
C LYS A 42 -2.00 -8.33 -9.64
N ASP A 43 -1.06 -7.64 -10.29
CA ASP A 43 0.26 -7.36 -9.73
C ASP A 43 0.15 -6.34 -8.59
N LYS A 44 -0.57 -5.24 -8.79
CA LYS A 44 -0.81 -4.24 -7.74
C LYS A 44 -1.62 -4.82 -6.57
N ALA A 45 -2.57 -5.73 -6.85
CA ALA A 45 -3.28 -6.46 -5.79
C ALA A 45 -2.31 -7.30 -4.94
N LYS A 46 -1.37 -8.02 -5.55
CA LYS A 46 -0.34 -8.78 -4.83
C LYS A 46 0.52 -7.87 -3.95
N LEU A 47 0.98 -6.74 -4.47
CA LEU A 47 1.78 -5.77 -3.72
C LEU A 47 1.00 -5.17 -2.53
N LEU A 48 -0.30 -4.91 -2.70
CA LEU A 48 -1.15 -4.46 -1.59
C LEU A 48 -1.26 -5.53 -0.50
N TYR A 49 -1.32 -6.82 -0.85
CA TYR A 49 -1.28 -7.90 0.14
C TYR A 49 0.05 -7.94 0.90
N ASN A 50 1.17 -7.68 0.24
CA ASN A 50 2.48 -7.60 0.91
C ASN A 50 2.48 -6.54 2.02
N LEU A 51 1.76 -5.42 1.83
CA LEU A 51 1.64 -4.37 2.86
C LEU A 51 0.78 -4.79 4.04
N ILE A 52 -0.22 -5.67 3.83
CA ILE A 52 -1.10 -6.18 4.90
C ILE A 52 -0.32 -7.06 5.88
N ASP A 53 0.67 -7.80 5.37
CA ASP A 53 1.48 -8.70 6.20
C ASP A 53 2.47 -7.94 7.11
N ILE A 54 2.66 -6.63 6.88
CA ILE A 54 3.38 -5.74 7.77
C ILE A 54 2.42 -5.30 8.87
N ASP A 55 2.80 -5.47 10.14
CA ASP A 55 1.98 -5.00 11.25
C ASP A 55 1.76 -3.48 11.20
N THR A 56 0.60 -3.05 11.68
CA THR A 56 0.14 -1.65 11.63
C THR A 56 1.19 -0.66 12.15
N ASN A 57 1.89 -0.99 13.24
CA ASN A 57 2.89 -0.10 13.84
C ASN A 57 4.14 0.07 12.97
N ASN A 58 4.56 -0.99 12.29
CA ASN A 58 5.68 -0.90 11.35
C ASN A 58 5.25 -0.27 10.03
N LEU A 59 4.03 -0.53 9.57
CA LEU A 59 3.47 0.08 8.38
C LEU A 59 3.37 1.61 8.52
N ILE A 60 2.88 2.13 9.66
CA ILE A 60 2.85 3.58 9.90
C ILE A 60 4.25 4.18 9.97
N LYS A 61 5.22 3.50 10.61
CA LYS A 61 6.62 3.96 10.64
C LYS A 61 7.23 4.02 9.24
N LEU A 62 6.88 3.10 8.35
CA LEU A 62 7.31 3.14 6.96
C LEU A 62 6.69 4.33 6.23
N PHE A 63 5.39 4.58 6.40
CA PHE A 63 4.75 5.75 5.79
C PHE A 63 5.32 7.08 6.29
N TYR A 64 5.57 7.24 7.59
CA TYR A 64 6.26 8.42 8.12
C TYR A 64 7.71 8.54 7.65
N PHE A 65 8.40 7.41 7.47
CA PHE A 65 9.78 7.44 6.99
C PHE A 65 9.86 7.88 5.52
N TYR A 66 8.93 7.40 4.69
CA TYR A 66 8.90 7.70 3.25
C TYR A 66 8.09 8.93 2.87
N SER A 67 7.39 9.58 3.82
CA SER A 67 6.78 10.90 3.58
C SER A 67 7.84 11.98 3.33
N ASN A 68 9.07 11.78 3.81
CA ASN A 68 10.22 12.54 3.36
C ASN A 68 10.63 12.08 1.94
N LYS A 69 10.46 12.97 0.96
CA LYS A 69 10.69 12.70 -0.47
C LYS A 69 12.15 12.39 -0.82
N ASP A 70 13.10 12.77 0.04
CA ASP A 70 14.52 12.47 -0.14
C ASP A 70 14.89 11.05 0.36
N ASN A 71 13.99 10.38 1.11
CA ASN A 71 14.24 9.05 1.63
C ASN A 71 13.92 7.96 0.61
N HIS A 72 14.97 7.41 -0.01
CA HIS A 72 14.88 6.27 -0.94
C HIS A 72 15.50 4.98 -0.38
N ASN A 73 15.76 4.91 0.94
CA ASN A 73 16.38 3.75 1.55
C ASN A 73 15.43 2.54 1.56
N MET A 74 15.65 1.61 0.62
CA MET A 74 14.88 0.38 0.48
C MET A 74 15.28 -0.73 1.47
N GLU A 75 16.45 -0.65 2.13
CA GLU A 75 16.89 -1.65 3.13
C GLU A 75 15.93 -1.68 4.32
N LYS A 76 15.38 -0.52 4.68
CA LYS A 76 14.39 -0.43 5.74
C LYS A 76 13.12 -1.20 5.40
N LEU A 77 12.68 -1.18 4.13
CA LEU A 77 11.54 -1.97 3.67
C LEU A 77 11.87 -3.46 3.59
N SER A 78 13.05 -3.82 3.10
CA SER A 78 13.45 -5.24 2.98
C SER A 78 13.49 -5.96 4.33
N HIS A 79 13.78 -5.25 5.43
CA HIS A 79 13.68 -5.81 6.78
C HIS A 79 12.28 -6.29 7.17
N PHE A 80 11.22 -5.68 6.63
CA PHE A 80 9.84 -6.10 6.85
C PHE A 80 9.36 -7.13 5.82
N LEU A 81 10.02 -7.20 4.66
CA LEU A 81 9.67 -8.09 3.55
C LEU A 81 10.68 -9.25 3.38
N LYS A 82 11.09 -9.89 4.49
CA LYS A 82 12.25 -10.82 4.56
C LYS A 82 12.25 -12.01 3.58
N ASN A 83 11.12 -12.32 2.94
CA ASN A 83 10.97 -13.45 2.01
C ASN A 83 10.68 -13.00 0.56
N MET A 84 10.84 -11.71 0.24
CA MET A 84 10.58 -11.16 -1.09
C MET A 84 11.89 -10.91 -1.84
N ASN A 85 11.84 -11.07 -3.16
CA ASN A 85 13.00 -10.74 -4.00
C ASN A 85 13.14 -9.21 -4.16
N GLU A 86 14.29 -8.77 -4.66
CA GLU A 86 14.60 -7.34 -4.85
C GLU A 86 13.55 -6.61 -5.72
N LYS A 87 13.04 -7.28 -6.76
CA LYS A 87 12.01 -6.71 -7.63
C LYS A 87 10.72 -6.45 -6.84
N GLU A 88 10.27 -7.42 -6.05
CA GLU A 88 9.07 -7.29 -5.22
C GLU A 88 9.23 -6.20 -4.14
N ILE A 89 10.43 -6.07 -3.56
CA ILE A 89 10.73 -4.99 -2.61
C ILE A 89 10.64 -3.63 -3.31
N LYS A 90 11.25 -3.50 -4.49
CA LYS A 90 11.23 -2.26 -5.29
C LYS A 90 9.82 -1.88 -5.73
N ASP A 91 9.02 -2.85 -6.15
CA ASP A 91 7.65 -2.61 -6.57
C ASP A 91 6.73 -2.29 -5.38
N THR A 92 6.97 -2.89 -4.21
CA THR A 92 6.28 -2.54 -2.96
C THR A 92 6.67 -1.14 -2.48
N PHE A 93 7.95 -0.76 -2.63
CA PHE A 93 8.40 0.60 -2.36
C PHE A 93 7.70 1.63 -3.25
N LYS A 94 7.64 1.38 -4.57
CA LYS A 94 6.88 2.25 -5.49
C LYS A 94 5.41 2.35 -5.10
N LEU A 95 4.79 1.27 -4.64
CA LEU A 95 3.40 1.29 -4.18
C LEU A 95 3.22 2.17 -2.94
N LEU A 96 4.13 2.11 -1.95
CA LEU A 96 4.10 2.99 -0.77
C LEU A 96 4.16 4.47 -1.17
N ILE A 97 5.08 4.81 -2.08
CA ILE A 97 5.22 6.17 -2.61
C ILE A 97 3.98 6.60 -3.40
N ASP A 98 3.39 5.70 -4.21
CA ASP A 98 2.14 5.96 -4.94
C ASP A 98 0.98 6.24 -3.97
N ILE A 99 0.86 5.49 -2.87
CA ILE A 99 -0.13 5.73 -1.82
C ILE A 99 0.06 7.11 -1.17
N LEU A 100 1.29 7.47 -0.79
CA LEU A 100 1.61 8.78 -0.19
C LEU A 100 1.27 9.93 -1.15
N ASN A 101 1.78 9.87 -2.38
CA ASN A 101 1.58 10.92 -3.39
C ASN A 101 0.13 11.07 -3.82
N ASN A 102 -0.66 9.98 -3.81
CA ASN A 102 -2.09 10.04 -4.12
C ASN A 102 -2.82 10.91 -3.08
N ASN A 103 -2.46 10.79 -1.80
CA ASN A 103 -3.08 11.57 -0.73
C ASN A 103 -2.67 13.04 -0.75
N GLU A 104 -1.42 13.38 -1.11
CA GLU A 104 -0.99 14.79 -1.25
C GLU A 104 -1.78 15.55 -2.32
N ARG A 105 -2.13 14.89 -3.43
CA ARG A 105 -2.89 15.52 -4.53
C ARG A 105 -4.32 15.90 -4.14
N HIS A 106 -4.83 15.35 -3.04
CA HIS A 106 -6.19 15.57 -2.56
C HIS A 106 -6.26 16.47 -1.32
N THR A 107 -5.14 16.76 -0.66
CA THR A 107 -5.05 17.77 0.41
C THR A 107 -4.71 19.17 -0.11
N THR A 108 -4.33 19.30 -1.39
CA THR A 108 -3.99 20.58 -2.04
C THR A 108 -5.11 21.20 -2.89
N SER A 109 -6.37 20.75 -2.75
CA SER A 109 -7.51 21.49 -3.33
C SER A 109 -8.00 22.55 -2.35
N PRO A 110 -8.04 23.84 -2.73
CA PRO A 110 -8.62 24.91 -1.90
C PRO A 110 -10.14 24.77 -1.74
#